data_AF-A0A2N7DUU3-F1
#
_entry.id   AF-A0A2N7DUU3-F1
#
_cell.length_a   1.000
_cell.length_b   1.000
_cell.length_c   1.000
_cell.angle_alpha   90.00
_cell.angle_beta   90.00
_cell.angle_gamma   90.00
#
_symmetry.space_group_name_H-M   'P 1'
#
loop_
_entity.id
_entity.type
_entity.pdbx_description
1 polymer ?
#
loop_
_entity_poly.entity_id
_entity_poly.type
_entity_poly.pdbx_seq_one_letter_code
_entity_poly.pdbx_strand_id
1 'polypeptide(L)' 'MFGMFKRNPVKQLRKQYDSKLEQAMHAQRKGDIKGYAELTSESENIWQQIVLAERQKSA' A
#
# COMPACT_ATOMS: atom_id res chain seq x y z
N MET A 1 10.42 21.58 18.37
CA MET A 1 11.00 21.37 17.03
C MET A 1 10.09 20.47 16.21
N PHE A 2 9.05 21.03 15.57
CA PHE A 2 8.14 20.28 14.69
C PHE A 2 8.20 20.89 13.29
N GLY A 3 9.29 20.58 12.58
CA GLY A 3 9.47 20.97 11.19
C GLY A 3 8.46 20.23 10.32
N MET A 4 7.51 20.99 9.76
CA MET A 4 6.74 20.69 8.54
C MET A 4 6.86 19.26 8.01
N PHE A 5 5.99 18.36 8.50
CA PHE A 5 5.69 17.14 7.78
C PHE A 5 4.93 17.52 6.51
N LYS A 6 5.65 17.88 5.43
CA LYS A 6 5.11 17.75 4.08
C LYS A 6 4.74 16.29 3.91
N ARG A 7 3.46 15.98 4.13
CA ARG A 7 2.89 14.64 4.04
C ARG A 7 3.06 14.22 2.59
N ASN A 8 4.10 13.44 2.30
CA ASN A 8 4.30 12.92 0.96
C ASN A 8 3.19 11.88 0.72
N PRO A 9 2.18 12.17 -0.13
CA PRO A 9 1.03 11.28 -0.31
C PRO A 9 1.48 9.90 -0.81
N VAL A 10 2.54 9.85 -1.63
CA VAL A 10 3.17 8.61 -2.09
C VAL A 10 3.73 7.79 -0.92
N LYS A 11 4.36 8.44 0.07
CA LYS A 11 4.90 7.75 1.25
C LYS A 11 3.79 7.14 2.11
N GLN A 12 2.64 7.81 2.20
CA GLN A 12 1.47 7.29 2.90
C GLN A 12 0.88 6.07 2.17
N LEU A 13 0.75 6.14 0.85
CA LEU A 13 0.28 5.02 0.04
C LEU A 13 1.21 3.81 0.11
N ARG A 14 2.54 4.02 0.06
CA ARG A 14 3.54 2.96 0.23
C ARG A 14 3.39 2.25 1.58
N LYS A 15 3.21 2.99 2.66
CA LYS A 15 2.96 2.39 3.99
C LYS A 15 1.66 1.56 4.03
N GLN A 16 0.61 2.01 3.35
CA GLN A 16 -0.65 1.26 3.26
C GLN A 16 -0.47 -0.03 2.44
N TYR A 17 0.24 0.05 1.33
CA TYR A 17 0.61 -1.09 0.50
C TYR A 17 1.39 -2.15 1.31
N ASP A 18 2.44 -1.74 2.01
CA ASP A 18 3.26 -2.64 2.83
C ASP A 18 2.42 -3.33 3.92
N SER A 19 1.51 -2.58 4.56
CA SER A 19 0.62 -3.14 5.57
C SER A 19 -0.36 -4.17 4.99
N LYS A 20 -0.86 -3.96 3.76
CA LYS A 20 -1.74 -4.93 3.08
C LYS A 20 -0.98 -6.19 2.68
N LEU A 21 0.26 -6.06 2.22
CA LEU A 21 1.13 -7.20 1.96
C LEU A 21 1.41 -8.01 3.23
N GLU A 22 1.72 -7.35 4.34
CA GLU A 22 1.94 -8.02 5.62
C GLU A 22 0.69 -8.79 6.08
N GLN A 23 -0.50 -8.17 5.98
CA GLN A 23 -1.78 -8.82 6.26
C GLN A 23 -1.99 -10.04 5.33
N ALA A 24 -1.72 -9.89 4.03
CA ALA A 24 -1.84 -10.97 3.06
C ALA A 24 -0.90 -12.13 3.40
N MET A 25 0.35 -11.85 3.77
CA MET A 25 1.29 -12.89 4.24
C MET A 25 0.77 -13.63 5.47
N HIS A 26 0.16 -12.92 6.43
CA HIS A 26 -0.46 -13.57 7.59
C HIS A 26 -1.68 -14.41 7.20
N ALA A 27 -2.53 -13.93 6.29
CA ALA A 27 -3.67 -14.70 5.78
C ALA A 27 -3.20 -15.98 5.08
N GLN A 28 -2.19 -15.87 4.21
CA GLN A 28 -1.58 -17.02 3.54
C GLN A 28 -1.02 -18.04 4.52
N ARG A 29 -0.25 -17.59 5.53
CA ARG A 29 0.31 -18.48 6.58
C ARG A 29 -0.75 -19.16 7.43
N LYS A 30 -1.92 -18.54 7.58
CA LYS A 30 -3.08 -19.11 8.29
C LYS A 30 -3.93 -20.03 7.40
N GLY A 31 -3.63 -20.14 6.11
CA GLY A 31 -4.44 -20.88 5.15
C GLY A 31 -5.72 -20.17 4.70
N ASP A 32 -5.86 -18.88 5.00
CA ASP A 32 -6.99 -18.06 4.54
C ASP A 32 -6.75 -17.58 3.11
N ILE A 33 -7.07 -18.45 2.15
CA ILE A 33 -6.86 -18.20 0.72
C ILE A 33 -7.75 -17.08 0.21
N LYS A 34 -9.00 -16.98 0.71
CA LYS A 34 -9.92 -15.93 0.30
C LYS A 34 -9.45 -14.57 0.80
N GLY A 35 -9.10 -14.47 2.09
CA GLY A 35 -8.55 -13.25 2.67
C GLY A 35 -7.23 -12.85 2.02
N TYR A 36 -6.36 -13.82 1.70
CA TYR A 36 -5.15 -13.57 0.93
C TYR A 36 -5.46 -12.94 -0.44
N ALA A 37 -6.37 -13.53 -1.21
CA ALA A 37 -6.73 -13.01 -2.54
C ALA A 37 -7.31 -11.60 -2.47
N GLU A 38 -8.19 -11.32 -1.50
CA GLU A 38 -8.77 -10.00 -1.27
C GLU A 38 -7.69 -8.98 -0.89
N LEU A 39 -6.85 -9.29 0.10
CA LEU A 39 -5.77 -8.40 0.57
C LEU A 39 -4.72 -8.14 -0.52
N THR A 40 -4.39 -9.15 -1.33
CA THR A 40 -3.51 -8.98 -2.49
C THR A 40 -4.16 -8.08 -3.53
N SER A 41 -5.45 -8.26 -3.87
CA SER A 41 -6.15 -7.36 -4.78
C SER A 41 -6.20 -5.92 -4.27
N GLU A 42 -6.39 -5.72 -2.98
CA GLU A 42 -6.34 -4.39 -2.37
C GLU A 42 -4.94 -3.76 -2.46
N SER A 43 -3.89 -4.55 -2.23
CA SER A 43 -2.51 -4.08 -2.37
C SER A 43 -2.22 -3.63 -3.81
N GLU A 44 -2.69 -4.37 -4.82
CA GLU A 44 -2.55 -4.00 -6.23
C GLU A 44 -3.24 -2.66 -6.53
N ASN A 45 -4.45 -2.45 -6.00
CA ASN A 45 -5.16 -1.18 -6.15
C ASN A 45 -4.38 0.01 -5.54
N ILE A 46 -3.74 -0.19 -4.38
CA ILE A 46 -2.89 0.84 -3.76
C ILE A 46 -1.64 1.07 -4.61
N TRP A 47 -1.05 0.01 -5.19
CA TRP A 47 0.10 0.14 -6.08
C TRP A 47 -0.21 0.99 -7.31
N GLN A 48 -1.38 0.80 -7.93
CA GLN A 48 -1.83 1.66 -9.04
C GLN A 48 -1.91 3.12 -8.62
N GLN A 49 -2.42 3.42 -7.41
CA GLN A 49 -2.45 4.78 -6.88
C GLN A 49 -1.04 5.36 -6.66
N ILE A 50 -0.09 4.55 -6.19
CA ILE A 50 1.32 4.94 -6.05
C ILE A 50 1.90 5.34 -7.41
N VAL A 51 1.73 4.49 -8.43
CA VAL A 51 2.23 4.76 -9.78
C VAL A 51 1.63 6.05 -10.36
N LEU A 52 0.32 6.25 -10.21
CA LEU A 52 -0.35 7.47 -10.66
C LEU A 52 0.17 8.72 -9.93
N ALA A 53 0.33 8.64 -8.61
CA ALA A 53 0.84 9.76 -7.81
C ALA A 53 2.32 10.08 -8.13
N GLU A 54 3.14 9.08 -8.44
CA GLU A 54 4.54 9.28 -8.85
C GLU A 54 4.65 9.90 -10.24
N ARG A 55 3.80 9.48 -11.19
CA ARG A 55 3.69 10.11 -12.51
C ARG A 55 3.26 11.57 -12.42
N GLN A 56 2.28 11.90 -11.57
CA GLN A 56 1.84 13.28 -11.37
C GLN A 56 2.91 14.17 -10.72
N LYS A 57 3.82 13.60 -9.94
CA LYS A 57 4.92 14.35 -9.32
C LYS A 57 6.08 14.63 -10.28
N SER A 58 6.16 13.87 -11.37
CA SER A 58 7.24 13.97 -12.36
C SER A 58 6.86 14.77 -13.62
N ALA A 59 5.62 15.26 -13.70
CA ALA A 59 5.14 16.23 -14.69
C ALA A 59 5.13 17.65 -14.10
#